data_AF-A0A1G2PD10-F1
#
_entry.id   AF-A0A1G2PD10-F1
#
_cell.length_a   1.000
_cell.length_b   1.000
_cell.length_c   1.000
_cell.angle_alpha   90.00
_cell.angle_beta   90.00
_cell.angle_gamma   90.00
#
_symmetry.space_group_name_H-M   'P 1'
#
loop_
_entity.id
_entity.type
_entity.pdbx_description
1 polymer ?
#
loop_
_entity_poly.entity_id
_entity_poly.type
_entity_poly.pdbx_seq_one_letter_code
_entity_poly.pdbx_strand_id
1 'polypeptide(L)'
;MKIWLDDQIDDQDAPERHAPEGWTGVRNFAEFKALIERAQQTGEPIETIDFDNDLGTDPEGALELDGHYILNWLKDTYPEYIVGEGISLRVHSRNIIENEAMRKDIELWRRHPQEVLEAKNRPNPWGEKEERK
;
A
#
# COMPACT_ATOMS: atom_id res chain seq x y z
N MET A 1 5.89 3.10 13.87
CA MET A 1 6.44 1.99 13.06
C MET A 1 6.61 2.42 11.61
N LYS A 2 7.49 1.75 10.87
CA LYS A 2 7.68 1.93 9.42
C LYS A 2 7.47 0.58 8.73
N ILE A 3 6.78 0.55 7.61
CA ILE A 3 6.37 -0.68 6.93
C ILE A 3 7.01 -0.74 5.55
N TRP A 4 7.69 -1.86 5.27
CA TRP A 4 8.30 -2.18 3.98
C TRP A 4 7.60 -3.40 3.39
N LEU A 5 6.86 -3.22 2.30
CA LEU A 5 6.18 -4.31 1.59
C LEU A 5 6.91 -4.64 0.29
N ASP A 6 7.50 -5.82 0.25
CA ASP A 6 8.27 -6.31 -0.90
C ASP A 6 8.26 -7.85 -0.89
N ASP A 7 7.89 -8.48 -2.01
CA ASP A 7 7.81 -9.93 -2.14
C ASP A 7 9.19 -10.62 -2.10
N GLN A 8 10.25 -9.88 -2.45
CA GLN A 8 11.62 -10.34 -2.48
C GLN A 8 12.42 -9.91 -1.23
N ILE A 9 11.75 -9.62 -0.12
CA ILE A 9 12.41 -9.12 1.11
C ILE A 9 13.44 -10.08 1.72
N ASP A 10 13.35 -11.37 1.41
CA ASP A 10 14.25 -12.43 1.88
C ASP A 10 15.18 -12.94 0.77
N ASP A 11 15.13 -12.33 -0.43
CA ASP A 11 15.89 -12.78 -1.60
C ASP A 11 17.38 -12.43 -1.44
N GLN A 12 18.22 -13.46 -1.27
CA GLN A 12 19.66 -13.28 -1.06
C GLN A 12 20.36 -12.63 -2.26
N ASP A 13 19.79 -12.77 -3.46
CA ASP A 13 20.35 -12.22 -4.70
C ASP A 13 19.86 -10.78 -4.96
N ALA A 14 18.90 -10.28 -4.17
CA ALA A 14 18.36 -8.91 -4.26
C ALA A 14 18.35 -8.20 -2.90
N PRO A 15 19.51 -8.01 -2.24
CA PRO A 15 19.60 -7.39 -0.91
C PRO A 15 19.05 -5.95 -0.85
N GLU A 16 19.01 -5.24 -1.97
CA GLU A 16 18.38 -3.93 -2.09
C GLU A 16 16.85 -3.93 -1.92
N ARG A 17 16.21 -5.11 -1.99
CA ARG A 17 14.78 -5.30 -1.75
C ARG A 17 14.46 -5.68 -0.30
N HIS A 18 15.48 -5.93 0.52
CA HIS A 18 15.31 -6.26 1.95
C HIS A 18 14.78 -5.06 2.72
N ALA A 19 14.05 -5.33 3.81
CA ALA A 19 13.59 -4.30 4.71
C ALA A 19 14.79 -3.50 5.26
N PRO A 20 14.77 -2.16 5.16
CA PRO A 20 15.82 -1.35 5.78
C PRO A 20 15.83 -1.49 7.30
N GLU A 21 16.97 -1.20 7.93
CA GLU A 21 17.09 -1.27 9.40
C GLU A 21 16.02 -0.40 10.10
N GLY A 22 15.33 -0.99 11.07
CA GLY A 22 14.24 -0.32 11.81
C GLY A 22 12.89 -0.30 11.10
N TRP A 23 12.75 -1.00 9.97
CA TRP A 23 11.49 -1.21 9.28
C TRP A 23 10.92 -2.60 9.56
N THR A 24 9.60 -2.68 9.64
CA THR A 24 8.88 -3.96 9.66
C THR A 24 8.63 -4.39 8.24
N GLY A 25 9.26 -5.49 7.84
CA GLY A 25 9.10 -6.12 6.53
C GLY A 25 7.87 -7.02 6.45
N VAL A 26 7.17 -6.98 5.31
CA VAL A 26 6.06 -7.88 4.96
C VAL A 26 6.18 -8.25 3.47
N ARG A 27 5.71 -9.45 3.10
CA ARG A 27 5.97 -10.05 1.78
C ARG A 27 4.80 -10.08 0.82
N ASN A 28 3.59 -9.90 1.33
CA ASN A 28 2.39 -10.00 0.52
C ASN A 28 1.29 -9.11 1.11
N PHE A 29 0.19 -8.98 0.36
CA PHE A 29 -0.92 -8.15 0.79
C PHE A 29 -1.58 -8.65 2.09
N ALA A 30 -1.63 -9.97 2.31
CA ALA A 30 -2.24 -10.51 3.52
C ALA A 30 -1.46 -10.11 4.79
N GLU A 31 -0.13 -10.26 4.77
CA GLU A 31 0.75 -9.81 5.85
C GLU A 31 0.67 -8.29 6.05
N PHE A 32 0.70 -7.52 4.96
CA PHE A 32 0.57 -6.07 5.00
C PHE A 32 -0.75 -5.62 5.64
N LYS A 33 -1.87 -6.17 5.17
CA LYS A 33 -3.21 -5.90 5.69
C LYS A 33 -3.30 -6.22 7.17
N ALA A 34 -2.83 -7.41 7.58
CA ALA A 34 -2.87 -7.82 8.98
C ALA A 34 -2.04 -6.87 9.87
N LEU A 35 -0.89 -6.39 9.38
CA LEU A 35 -0.06 -5.43 10.11
C LEU A 35 -0.74 -4.07 10.27
N ILE A 36 -1.35 -3.54 9.20
CA ILE A 36 -2.11 -2.29 9.23
C ILE A 36 -3.30 -2.40 10.20
N GLU A 37 -4.08 -3.48 10.11
CA GLU A 37 -5.24 -3.73 10.97
C GLU A 37 -4.83 -3.86 12.44
N ARG A 38 -3.75 -4.58 12.74
CA ARG A 38 -3.20 -4.68 14.09
C ARG A 38 -2.80 -3.30 14.61
N ALA A 39 -2.04 -2.52 13.83
CA ALA A 39 -1.58 -1.20 14.24
C ALA A 39 -2.75 -0.29 14.61
N GLN A 40 -3.82 -0.34 13.82
CA GLN A 40 -5.07 0.37 14.09
C GLN A 40 -5.76 -0.11 15.38
N GLN A 41 -5.85 -1.41 15.59
CA GLN A 41 -6.45 -1.98 16.80
C GLN A 41 -5.65 -1.65 18.08
N THR A 42 -4.31 -1.62 17.99
CA THR A 42 -3.44 -1.37 19.14
C THR A 42 -3.11 0.11 19.34
N GLY A 43 -3.53 0.99 18.41
CA GLY A 43 -3.14 2.40 18.39
C GLY A 43 -1.64 2.62 18.17
N GLU A 44 -0.96 1.65 17.54
CA GLU A 44 0.46 1.77 17.24
C GLU A 44 0.63 2.70 16.02
N PRO A 45 1.34 3.84 16.15
CA PRO A 45 1.41 4.81 15.07
C PRO A 45 2.23 4.27 13.90
N ILE A 46 1.73 4.44 12.67
CA ILE A 46 2.48 4.17 11.43
C ILE A 46 3.00 5.51 10.91
N GLU A 47 4.31 5.62 10.76
CA GLU A 47 4.99 6.84 10.32
C GLU A 47 5.30 6.80 8.82
N THR A 48 5.60 5.62 8.29
CA THR A 48 5.95 5.45 6.88
C THR A 48 5.48 4.11 6.35
N ILE A 49 4.93 4.13 5.15
CA ILE A 49 4.58 2.96 4.35
C ILE A 49 5.32 3.11 3.03
N ASP A 50 6.10 2.10 2.68
CA ASP A 50 6.81 2.02 1.42
C ASP A 50 6.59 0.63 0.83
N PHE A 51 6.13 0.55 -0.41
CA PHE A 51 5.73 -0.72 -1.00
C PHE A 51 6.11 -0.85 -2.46
N ASP A 52 6.43 -2.07 -2.87
CA ASP A 52 6.55 -2.43 -4.26
C ASP A 52 5.17 -2.57 -4.92
N ASN A 53 5.13 -2.30 -6.22
CA ASN A 53 3.92 -2.46 -7.03
C ASN A 53 3.72 -3.90 -7.51
N ASP A 54 4.78 -4.69 -7.66
CA ASP A 54 4.69 -6.02 -8.25
C ASP A 54 5.05 -7.09 -7.23
N LEU A 55 4.03 -7.62 -6.55
CA LEU A 55 4.21 -8.67 -5.55
C LEU A 55 4.28 -10.08 -6.17
N GLY A 56 4.35 -10.19 -7.50
CA GLY A 56 4.53 -11.45 -8.21
C GLY A 56 3.40 -12.44 -8.02
N THR A 57 3.73 -13.66 -7.60
CA THR A 57 2.79 -14.75 -7.36
C THR A 57 2.91 -15.29 -5.95
N ASP A 58 1.79 -15.71 -5.39
CA ASP A 58 1.74 -16.37 -4.10
C ASP A 58 2.43 -17.77 -4.17
N PRO A 59 2.64 -18.45 -3.03
CA PRO A 59 3.23 -19.79 -3.01
C PRO A 59 2.44 -20.87 -3.75
N GLU A 60 1.16 -20.62 -4.05
CA GLU A 60 0.27 -21.52 -4.80
C GLU A 60 0.30 -21.24 -6.32
N GLY A 61 1.03 -20.19 -6.74
CA GLY A 61 1.19 -19.76 -8.12
C GLY A 61 0.07 -18.85 -8.64
N ALA A 62 -0.79 -18.33 -7.77
CA ALA A 62 -1.77 -17.32 -8.13
C ALA A 62 -1.13 -15.93 -8.15
N LEU A 63 -1.59 -15.04 -9.05
CA LEU A 63 -1.11 -13.65 -9.09
C LEU A 63 -1.49 -12.94 -7.80
N GLU A 64 -0.49 -12.33 -7.15
CA GLU A 64 -0.70 -11.46 -6.00
C GLU A 64 -1.36 -10.14 -6.42
N LEU A 65 -1.91 -9.45 -5.43
CA LEU A 65 -2.52 -8.14 -5.65
C LEU A 65 -1.43 -7.09 -5.90
N ASP A 66 -1.59 -6.33 -6.99
CA ASP A 66 -0.64 -5.29 -7.38
C ASP A 66 -0.70 -4.05 -6.47
N GLY A 67 0.31 -3.19 -6.59
CA GLY A 67 0.43 -1.96 -5.83
C GLY A 67 -0.77 -1.03 -6.01
N HIS A 68 -1.37 -0.98 -7.20
CA HIS A 68 -2.59 -0.20 -7.44
C HIS A 68 -3.76 -0.68 -6.60
N TYR A 69 -3.94 -1.99 -6.47
CA TYR A 69 -4.95 -2.57 -5.61
C TYR A 69 -4.69 -2.17 -4.15
N ILE A 70 -3.46 -2.34 -3.67
CA ILE A 70 -3.06 -2.02 -2.29
C ILE A 70 -3.27 -0.54 -1.98
N LEU A 71 -2.88 0.33 -2.93
CA LEU A 71 -3.01 1.77 -2.82
C LEU A 71 -4.48 2.21 -2.76
N ASN A 72 -5.35 1.63 -3.59
CA ASN A 72 -6.78 1.87 -3.52
C ASN A 72 -7.40 1.35 -2.22
N TRP A 73 -7.00 0.16 -1.78
CA TRP A 73 -7.45 -0.40 -0.51
C TRP A 73 -7.09 0.50 0.69
N LEU A 74 -5.87 1.05 0.72
CA LEU A 74 -5.47 2.04 1.72
C LEU A 74 -6.34 3.29 1.65
N LYS A 75 -6.55 3.84 0.45
CA LYS A 75 -7.38 5.04 0.26
C LYS A 75 -8.81 4.83 0.75
N ASP A 76 -9.41 3.70 0.45
CA ASP A 76 -10.82 3.44 0.74
C ASP A 76 -11.04 3.02 2.21
N THR A 77 -10.09 2.29 2.79
CA THR A 77 -10.23 1.72 4.14
C THR A 77 -9.60 2.61 5.22
N TYR A 78 -8.47 3.24 4.91
CA TYR A 78 -7.65 4.03 5.83
C TYR A 78 -7.15 5.32 5.14
N PRO A 79 -8.04 6.20 4.66
CA PRO A 79 -7.67 7.41 3.91
C PRO A 79 -6.70 8.32 4.68
N GLU A 80 -6.69 8.24 6.02
CA GLU A 80 -5.72 8.91 6.87
C GLU A 80 -4.26 8.55 6.54
N TYR A 81 -3.96 7.37 6.01
CA TYR A 81 -2.61 7.02 5.57
C TYR A 81 -2.23 7.67 4.23
N ILE A 82 -3.21 8.15 3.47
CA ILE A 82 -2.97 8.87 2.22
C ILE A 82 -2.74 10.36 2.51
N VAL A 83 -3.65 10.96 3.30
CA VAL A 83 -3.77 12.42 3.44
C VAL A 83 -3.49 12.95 4.84
N GLY A 84 -3.31 12.07 5.82
CA GLY A 84 -3.02 12.45 7.20
C GLY A 84 -1.64 13.09 7.35
N GLU A 85 -1.55 14.07 8.24
CA GLU A 85 -0.28 14.70 8.57
C GLU A 85 0.64 13.72 9.33
N GLY A 86 1.94 13.76 9.04
CA GLY A 86 2.94 12.94 9.74
C GLY A 86 3.12 11.52 9.19
N ILE A 87 2.38 11.13 8.13
CA ILE A 87 2.50 9.82 7.50
C ILE A 87 3.15 9.97 6.12
N SER A 88 4.23 9.23 5.90
CA SER A 88 4.90 9.18 4.59
C SER A 88 4.49 7.92 3.83
N LEU A 89 3.70 8.09 2.78
CA LEU A 89 3.37 7.02 1.82
C LEU A 89 4.25 7.13 0.57
N ARG A 90 4.93 6.04 0.21
CA ARG A 90 5.89 5.95 -0.91
C ARG A 90 5.74 4.62 -1.66
N VAL A 91 6.29 4.59 -2.87
CA VAL A 91 6.35 3.41 -3.74
C VAL A 91 7.79 3.23 -4.20
N HIS A 92 8.39 2.07 -3.96
CA HIS A 92 9.78 1.75 -4.33
C HIS A 92 9.90 0.80 -5.52
N SER A 93 8.83 0.67 -6.31
CA SER A 93 8.82 -0.25 -7.45
C SER A 93 9.87 0.05 -8.51
N ARG A 94 10.46 -1.02 -9.05
CA ARG A 94 11.36 -0.98 -10.23
C ARG A 94 10.63 -0.69 -11.52
N ASN A 95 9.32 -0.93 -11.58
CA ASN A 95 8.51 -0.56 -12.72
C ASN A 95 8.29 0.96 -12.71
N ILE A 96 9.13 1.68 -13.48
CA ILE A 96 9.13 3.15 -13.51
C ILE A 96 7.77 3.72 -13.92
N ILE A 97 7.08 3.07 -14.86
CA ILE A 97 5.78 3.54 -15.38
C ILE A 97 4.72 3.44 -14.28
N GLU A 98 4.62 2.28 -13.63
CA GLU A 98 3.64 2.06 -12.56
C GLU A 98 3.97 2.89 -11.31
N ASN A 99 5.26 3.00 -10.96
CA ASN A 99 5.72 3.88 -9.88
C ASN A 99 5.28 5.33 -10.11
N GLU A 100 5.50 5.86 -11.31
CA GLU A 100 5.09 7.23 -11.65
C GLU A 100 3.56 7.40 -11.63
N ALA A 101 2.80 6.42 -12.13
CA ALA A 101 1.34 6.44 -12.10
C ALA A 101 0.80 6.49 -10.66
N MET A 102 1.26 5.59 -9.80
CA MET A 102 0.83 5.54 -8.41
C MET A 102 1.23 6.80 -7.63
N ARG A 103 2.42 7.36 -7.91
CA ARG A 103 2.84 8.63 -7.31
C ARG A 103 1.93 9.79 -7.72
N LYS A 104 1.52 9.85 -8.99
CA LYS A 104 0.55 10.84 -9.46
C LYS A 104 -0.80 10.69 -8.77
N ASP A 105 -1.26 9.46 -8.55
CA ASP A 105 -2.50 9.20 -7.82
C ASP A 105 -2.40 9.68 -6.35
N ILE A 106 -1.31 9.34 -5.66
CA ILE A 106 -1.06 9.82 -4.28
C ILE A 106 -1.04 11.35 -4.23
N GLU A 107 -0.34 12.00 -5.15
CA GLU A 107 -0.28 13.47 -5.24
C GLU A 107 -1.64 14.09 -5.51
N LEU A 108 -2.42 13.50 -6.42
CA LEU A 108 -3.77 13.94 -6.73
C LEU A 108 -4.66 13.85 -5.49
N TRP A 109 -4.66 12.71 -4.80
CA TRP A 109 -5.48 12.49 -3.60
C TRP A 109 -5.10 13.43 -2.47
N ARG A 110 -3.81 13.72 -2.28
CA ARG A 110 -3.34 14.71 -1.30
C ARG A 110 -3.75 16.15 -1.61
N ARG A 111 -4.02 16.49 -2.88
CA ARG A 111 -4.60 17.79 -3.26
C ARG A 111 -6.10 17.89 -2.96
N HIS A 112 -6.77 16.75 -2.82
CA HIS A 112 -8.22 16.64 -2.59
C HIS A 112 -8.53 15.86 -1.30
N PRO A 113 -7.98 16.26 -0.13
CA PRO A 113 -8.03 15.44 1.08
C PRO A 113 -9.44 15.21 1.62
N GLN A 114 -10.33 16.21 1.49
CA GLN A 114 -11.73 16.08 1.91
C GLN A 114 -12.47 15.00 1.11
N GLU A 115 -12.28 14.98 -0.21
CA GLU A 115 -12.91 13.98 -1.09
C GLU A 115 -12.47 12.56 -0.76
N VAL A 116 -11.19 12.39 -0.41
CA VAL A 116 -10.58 11.11 -0.03
C VAL A 116 -11.11 10.63 1.32
N LEU A 117 -11.17 11.52 2.32
CA LEU A 117 -11.72 11.18 3.64
C LEU A 117 -13.21 10.82 3.57
N GLU A 118 -13.97 11.49 2.71
CA GLU A 118 -15.39 11.20 2.49
C GLU A 118 -15.63 9.92 1.68
N ALA A 119 -14.65 9.46 0.89
CA ALA A 119 -14.78 8.24 0.09
C ALA A 119 -15.08 7.00 0.93
N LYS A 120 -14.51 6.90 2.13
CA LYS A 120 -14.76 5.82 3.11
C LYS A 120 -16.23 5.71 3.56
N ASN A 121 -17.02 6.77 3.39
CA ASN A 121 -18.45 6.82 3.75
C ASN A 121 -19.38 6.51 2.57
N ARG A 122 -18.86 6.22 1.37
CA ARG A 122 -19.68 5.93 0.19
C ARG A 122 -20.29 4.51 0.31
N PRO A 123 -21.56 4.29 -0.08
CA PRO A 123 -22.25 3.01 0.11
C PRO A 123 -21.63 1.82 -0.61
N ASN A 124 -20.74 2.07 -1.58
CA ASN A 124 -19.93 1.03 -2.20
C ASN A 124 -18.55 1.61 -2.59
N PRO A 125 -17.53 1.51 -1.71
CA PRO A 125 -16.19 1.98 -2.05
C PRO A 125 -15.56 1.19 -3.22
N TRP A 126 -16.12 0.03 -3.57
CA TRP A 126 -15.61 -0.90 -4.59
C TRP A 126 -16.48 -0.98 -5.87
N GLY A 127 -17.63 -0.30 -5.89
CA GLY A 127 -18.70 -0.56 -6.87
C GLY A 127 -18.46 -0.11 -8.30
N GLU A 128 -17.56 0.85 -8.53
CA GLU A 128 -17.37 1.42 -9.88
C GLU A 128 -16.40 0.62 -10.76
N LYS A 129 -15.60 -0.30 -10.20
CA LYS A 129 -14.65 -1.13 -10.98
C LYS A 129 -15.20 -2.50 -11.36
N GLU A 130 -16.17 -3.06 -10.64
CA GLU A 130 -16.77 -4.37 -10.98
C GLU A 130 -17.75 -4.30 -12.16
N GLU A 131 -18.28 -3.12 -12.52
CA GLU A 131 -19.20 -2.95 -13.64
C GLU A 131 -18.49 -2.82 -15.02
N ARG A 132 -17.16 -2.91 -15.07
CA ARG A 132 -16.42 -3.05 -16.33
C ARG A 132 -16.05 -4.52 -16.57
N LYS A 133 -17.06 -5.34 -16.86
CA LYS A 133 -16.90 -6.64 -17.52
C LYS A 133 -17.71 -6.68 -18.80
#